data_AF-A0A356IP10-F1
#
_entry.id   AF-A0A356IP10-F1
#
_cell.length_a   1.000
_cell.length_b   1.000
_cell.length_c   1.000
_cell.angle_alpha   90.00
_cell.angle_beta   90.00
_cell.angle_gamma   90.00
#
_symmetry.space_group_name_H-M   'P 1'
#
loop_
_entity.id
_entity.type
_entity.pdbx_description
1 polymer ?
#
loop_
_entity_poly.entity_id
_entity_poly.type
_entity_poly.pdbx_seq_one_letter_code
_entity_poly.pdbx_strand_id
1 'polypeptide(L)'
;DDGTIYFTDASIKYDQHHYVLDMLEARPWGRLIAFNPETGQARTVLDELYFANGVALSSKQDFVLVNETYRYRVTRYWISGPKQGRSDIFIDRLPGFPDGISSSGRGTFWLALPTVRNPQADFMHPWPFLKEIVARLPDSARPKPAPYGLIVELDEQGNVLRSLHDPEGDDFPFITSVQEVNNQLYLGTLTGKGIGVVSAQLRPKP
;
A
#
# COMPACT_ATOMS: atom_id res chain seq x y z
N ASP A 1 -10.47 21.31 -9.30
CA ASP A 1 -9.77 20.23 -9.98
C ASP A 1 -8.94 20.86 -11.08
N ASP A 2 -7.62 20.71 -11.02
CA ASP A 2 -6.66 21.22 -12.03
C ASP A 2 -6.15 20.11 -12.97
N GLY A 3 -6.72 18.90 -12.87
CA GLY A 3 -6.37 17.77 -13.72
C GLY A 3 -5.02 17.13 -13.39
N THR A 4 -4.36 17.51 -12.29
CA THR A 4 -3.07 16.92 -11.89
C THR A 4 -3.23 15.43 -11.57
N ILE A 5 -2.39 14.60 -12.18
CA ILE A 5 -2.32 13.15 -11.94
C ILE A 5 -1.21 12.87 -10.93
N TYR A 6 -1.52 12.12 -9.88
CA TYR A 6 -0.54 11.65 -8.90
C TYR A 6 -0.27 10.16 -9.12
N PHE A 7 1.00 9.79 -9.14
CA PHE A 7 1.42 8.40 -9.22
C PHE A 7 2.72 8.18 -8.46
N THR A 8 2.98 6.93 -8.12
CA THR A 8 4.15 6.51 -7.35
C THR A 8 5.18 5.86 -8.25
N ASP A 9 6.43 6.03 -7.86
CA ASP A 9 7.56 5.23 -8.33
C ASP A 9 8.12 4.52 -7.11
N ALA A 10 7.93 3.21 -7.04
CA ALA A 10 8.22 2.42 -5.85
C ALA A 10 9.70 2.48 -5.47
N SER A 11 10.58 2.50 -6.48
CA SER A 11 12.03 2.48 -6.30
C SER A 11 12.74 3.01 -7.52
N ILE A 12 13.50 4.09 -7.33
CA ILE A 12 14.38 4.61 -8.40
C ILE A 12 15.59 3.71 -8.69
N LYS A 13 15.81 2.67 -7.87
CA LYS A 13 17.00 1.80 -7.95
C LYS A 13 16.70 0.39 -8.45
N TYR A 14 15.58 -0.19 -8.04
CA TYR A 14 15.23 -1.58 -8.34
C TYR A 14 13.97 -1.66 -9.19
N ASP A 15 13.96 -2.59 -10.15
CA ASP A 15 12.75 -2.95 -10.88
C ASP A 15 11.89 -3.96 -10.08
N GLN A 16 10.72 -4.29 -10.64
CA GLN A 16 9.79 -5.25 -10.03
C GLN A 16 10.40 -6.64 -9.84
N HIS A 17 11.31 -7.11 -10.71
CA HIS A 17 11.91 -8.43 -10.58
C HIS A 17 12.91 -8.50 -9.41
N HIS A 18 13.43 -7.34 -8.98
CA HIS A 18 14.40 -7.22 -7.90
C HIS A 18 13.81 -6.63 -6.61
N TYR A 19 12.48 -6.57 -6.46
CA TYR A 19 11.81 -5.99 -5.28
C TYR A 19 12.25 -6.63 -3.95
N VAL A 20 12.63 -7.91 -3.94
CA VAL A 20 13.15 -8.57 -2.74
C VAL A 20 14.48 -7.96 -2.29
N LEU A 21 15.34 -7.57 -3.24
CA LEU A 21 16.60 -6.89 -2.92
C LEU A 21 16.35 -5.49 -2.36
N ASP A 22 15.36 -4.78 -2.89
CA ASP A 22 14.95 -3.47 -2.37
C ASP A 22 14.42 -3.60 -0.94
N MET A 23 13.56 -4.59 -0.68
CA MET A 23 13.05 -4.90 0.65
C MET A 23 14.18 -5.20 1.65
N LEU A 24 15.18 -5.97 1.23
CA LEU A 24 16.32 -6.31 2.09
C LEU A 24 17.25 -5.11 2.30
N GLU A 25 17.46 -4.28 1.28
CA GLU A 25 18.21 -3.04 1.42
C GLU A 25 17.48 -2.06 2.35
N ALA A 26 16.14 -2.03 2.29
CA ALA A 26 15.25 -1.23 3.13
C ALA A 26 15.65 0.25 3.16
N ARG A 27 15.86 0.82 1.96
CA ARG A 27 16.23 2.23 1.78
C ARG A 27 15.07 3.03 1.16
N PRO A 28 15.05 4.34 1.40
CA PRO A 28 13.94 5.20 0.98
C PRO A 28 14.07 5.62 -0.50
N TRP A 29 13.96 4.67 -1.43
CA TRP A 29 14.11 4.93 -2.87
C TRP A 29 12.82 5.31 -3.60
N GLY A 30 11.68 5.28 -2.91
CA GLY A 30 10.38 5.59 -3.47
C GLY A 30 10.09 7.08 -3.52
N ARG A 31 9.18 7.46 -4.42
CA ARG A 31 8.73 8.85 -4.59
C ARG A 31 7.30 8.96 -5.09
N LEU A 32 6.65 10.07 -4.74
CA LEU A 32 5.38 10.54 -5.29
C LEU A 32 5.65 11.58 -6.37
N ILE A 33 5.02 11.40 -7.52
CA ILE A 33 5.17 12.27 -8.68
C ILE A 33 3.81 12.90 -8.98
N ALA A 34 3.83 14.22 -9.22
CA ALA A 34 2.69 14.95 -9.76
C ALA A 34 2.95 15.27 -11.24
N PHE A 35 1.98 14.96 -12.09
CA PHE A 35 2.02 15.22 -13.53
C PHE A 35 0.88 16.12 -13.94
N ASN A 36 1.21 17.21 -14.61
CA ASN A 36 0.23 18.12 -15.19
C ASN A 36 0.05 17.77 -16.68
N PRO A 37 -1.12 17.25 -17.11
CA PRO A 37 -1.33 16.81 -18.48
C PRO A 37 -1.41 17.97 -19.49
N GLU A 38 -1.76 19.18 -19.07
CA GLU A 38 -1.83 20.35 -19.95
C GLU A 38 -0.44 20.85 -20.37
N THR A 39 0.52 20.80 -19.45
CA THR A 39 1.91 21.25 -19.66
C THR A 39 2.85 20.10 -20.04
N GLY A 40 2.45 18.85 -19.80
CA GLY A 40 3.29 17.66 -19.97
C GLY A 40 4.42 17.55 -18.95
N GLN A 41 4.39 18.31 -17.85
CA GLN A 41 5.45 18.34 -16.85
C GLN A 41 5.18 17.37 -15.70
N ALA A 42 6.19 16.58 -15.35
CA ALA A 42 6.20 15.73 -14.16
C ALA A 42 7.22 16.26 -13.14
N ARG A 43 6.84 16.31 -11.86
CA ARG A 43 7.73 16.69 -10.76
C ARG A 43 7.58 15.75 -9.59
N THR A 44 8.69 15.43 -8.93
CA THR A 44 8.65 14.75 -7.63
C THR A 44 8.14 15.73 -6.58
N VAL A 45 7.13 15.32 -5.82
CA VAL A 45 6.49 16.17 -4.79
C VAL A 45 6.73 15.65 -3.37
N LEU A 46 7.07 14.37 -3.25
CA LEU A 46 7.55 13.75 -2.03
C LEU A 46 8.53 12.64 -2.43
N ASP A 47 9.69 12.60 -1.81
CA ASP A 47 10.72 11.59 -2.00
C ASP A 47 11.04 10.92 -0.65
N GLU A 48 12.10 10.12 -0.65
CA GLU A 48 12.55 9.37 0.53
C GLU A 48 11.47 8.46 1.15
N LEU A 49 10.65 7.84 0.30
CA LEU A 49 9.61 6.89 0.71
C LEU A 49 10.14 5.45 0.70
N TYR A 50 9.78 4.66 1.70
CA TYR A 50 10.17 3.25 1.78
C TYR A 50 9.22 2.37 0.94
N PHE A 51 9.55 2.20 -0.33
CA PHE A 51 8.76 1.48 -1.33
C PHE A 51 7.36 2.08 -1.52
N ALA A 52 7.28 3.13 -2.35
CA ALA A 52 6.07 3.87 -2.63
C ALA A 52 5.11 3.05 -3.51
N ASN A 53 4.22 2.27 -2.89
CA ASN A 53 3.42 1.29 -3.62
C ASN A 53 2.07 1.85 -4.10
N GLY A 54 1.07 1.93 -3.22
CA GLY A 54 -0.24 2.50 -3.53
C GLY A 54 -0.33 4.02 -3.36
N VAL A 55 -1.28 4.64 -4.08
CA VAL A 55 -1.59 6.07 -4.04
C VAL A 55 -3.12 6.31 -4.08
N ALA A 56 -3.62 7.25 -3.27
CA ALA A 56 -5.03 7.64 -3.30
C ALA A 56 -5.22 9.13 -2.96
N LEU A 57 -6.17 9.78 -3.65
CA LEU A 57 -6.52 11.19 -3.41
C LEU A 57 -7.67 11.30 -2.41
N SER A 58 -7.62 12.29 -1.52
CA SER A 58 -8.73 12.60 -0.61
C SER A 58 -9.97 13.08 -1.36
N SER A 59 -11.15 12.94 -0.74
CA SER A 59 -12.41 13.36 -1.37
C SER A 59 -12.45 14.86 -1.69
N LYS A 60 -11.80 15.66 -0.83
CA LYS A 60 -11.70 17.12 -0.98
C LYS A 60 -10.52 17.57 -1.85
N GLN A 61 -9.71 16.63 -2.35
CA GLN A 61 -8.50 16.92 -3.10
C GLN A 61 -7.56 17.88 -2.33
N ASP A 62 -7.44 17.69 -1.01
CA ASP A 62 -6.57 18.48 -0.13
C ASP A 62 -5.32 17.71 0.32
N PHE A 63 -5.32 16.38 0.19
CA PHE A 63 -4.14 15.55 0.38
C PHE A 63 -4.13 14.29 -0.49
N VAL A 64 -2.94 13.73 -0.66
CA VAL A 64 -2.67 12.45 -1.33
C VAL A 64 -2.06 11.49 -0.32
N LEU A 65 -2.53 10.25 -0.30
CA LEU A 65 -1.97 9.16 0.47
C LEU A 65 -0.98 8.37 -0.37
N VAL A 66 0.11 7.93 0.25
CA VAL A 66 1.11 7.05 -0.34
C VAL A 66 1.50 5.96 0.65
N ASN A 67 1.49 4.72 0.21
CA ASN A 67 1.90 3.59 1.05
C ASN A 67 3.42 3.51 1.13
N GLU A 68 3.96 3.29 2.33
CA GLU A 68 5.36 2.93 2.55
C GLU A 68 5.41 1.48 3.02
N THR A 69 5.46 0.58 2.05
CA THR A 69 5.33 -0.88 2.27
C THR A 69 6.32 -1.35 3.33
N TYR A 70 7.61 -1.04 3.22
CA TYR A 70 8.61 -1.55 4.17
C TYR A 70 8.58 -0.89 5.55
N ARG A 71 7.69 0.09 5.77
CA ARG A 71 7.51 0.76 7.07
C ARG A 71 6.16 0.50 7.72
N TYR A 72 5.34 -0.41 7.18
CA TYR A 72 4.03 -0.76 7.74
C TYR A 72 3.16 0.50 7.99
N ARG A 73 3.19 1.46 7.06
CA ARG A 73 2.52 2.75 7.25
C ARG A 73 2.04 3.36 5.94
N VAL A 74 1.15 4.33 6.07
CA VAL A 74 0.70 5.21 4.99
C VAL A 74 1.11 6.64 5.36
N THR A 75 1.69 7.35 4.41
CA THR A 75 2.09 8.75 4.52
C THR A 75 1.10 9.63 3.76
N ARG A 76 0.73 10.76 4.35
CA ARG A 76 -0.14 11.78 3.75
C ARG A 76 0.70 12.97 3.31
N TYR A 77 0.53 13.38 2.06
CA TYR A 77 1.10 14.60 1.49
C TYR A 77 -0.01 15.63 1.25
N TRP A 78 0.12 16.81 1.86
CA TRP A 78 -0.87 17.88 1.74
C TRP A 78 -0.66 18.67 0.45
N ILE A 79 -1.69 18.71 -0.40
CA ILE A 79 -1.64 19.39 -1.71
C ILE A 79 -2.32 20.76 -1.69
N SER A 80 -3.13 21.05 -0.66
CA SER A 80 -3.73 22.36 -0.44
C SER A 80 -3.86 22.68 1.06
N GLY A 81 -4.34 23.89 1.37
CA GLY A 81 -4.55 24.36 2.74
C GLY A 81 -3.26 24.75 3.48
N PRO A 82 -3.34 25.00 4.80
CA PRO A 82 -2.22 25.54 5.58
C PRO A 82 -0.97 24.65 5.67
N LYS A 83 -1.14 23.36 5.38
CA LYS A 83 -0.05 22.37 5.39
C LYS A 83 0.49 22.06 3.98
N GLN A 84 0.02 22.74 2.94
CA GLN A 84 0.42 22.48 1.55
C GLN A 84 1.94 22.31 1.42
N GLY A 85 2.36 21.25 0.72
CA GLY A 85 3.76 20.91 0.51
C GLY A 85 4.42 20.15 1.67
N ARG A 86 3.69 19.87 2.76
CA ARG A 86 4.18 19.07 3.89
C ARG A 86 3.59 17.66 3.86
N SER A 87 4.26 16.75 4.55
CA SER A 87 3.77 15.40 4.81
C SER A 87 3.65 15.10 6.30
N ASP A 88 2.75 14.18 6.65
CA ASP A 88 2.66 13.57 7.97
C ASP A 88 2.25 12.08 7.86
N ILE A 89 2.39 11.34 8.96
CA ILE A 89 1.98 9.94 9.01
C ILE A 89 0.45 9.88 9.12
N PHE A 90 -0.18 9.20 8.18
CA PHE A 90 -1.63 9.01 8.15
C PHE A 90 -2.06 7.88 9.09
N ILE A 91 -1.40 6.74 8.98
CA ILE A 91 -1.54 5.57 9.85
C ILE A 91 -0.23 4.79 9.86
N ASP A 92 0.17 4.23 10.99
CA ASP A 92 1.36 3.41 11.16
C ASP A 92 1.05 2.09 11.89
N ARG A 93 2.09 1.26 12.09
CA ARG A 93 2.01 -0.02 12.80
C ARG A 93 0.95 -0.94 12.21
N LEU A 94 0.80 -0.92 10.89
CA LEU A 94 -0.14 -1.78 10.19
C LEU A 94 0.15 -3.27 10.47
N PRO A 95 -0.89 -4.12 10.51
CA PRO A 95 -0.76 -5.54 10.80
C PRO A 95 -0.19 -6.35 9.63
N GLY A 96 0.27 -5.69 8.56
CA GLY A 96 0.81 -6.26 7.34
C GLY A 96 1.45 -5.18 6.48
N PHE A 97 2.10 -5.58 5.40
CA PHE A 97 2.68 -4.64 4.45
C PHE A 97 1.57 -3.97 3.61
N PRO A 98 1.45 -2.63 3.60
CA PRO A 98 0.49 -1.94 2.73
C PRO A 98 0.91 -2.08 1.27
N ASP A 99 -0.05 -2.42 0.42
CA ASP A 99 0.15 -2.60 -1.03
C ASP A 99 -0.64 -1.54 -1.80
N GLY A 100 -1.78 -1.88 -2.40
CA GLY A 100 -2.70 -0.93 -3.00
C GLY A 100 -3.55 -0.18 -1.97
N ILE A 101 -3.80 1.10 -2.22
CA ILE A 101 -4.79 1.93 -1.52
C ILE A 101 -5.68 2.62 -2.55
N SER A 102 -6.99 2.68 -2.32
CA SER A 102 -7.95 3.32 -3.22
C SER A 102 -8.99 4.12 -2.44
N SER A 103 -9.55 5.14 -3.08
CA SER A 103 -10.69 5.87 -2.52
C SER A 103 -11.99 5.09 -2.75
N SER A 104 -12.86 5.06 -1.74
CA SER A 104 -14.23 4.55 -1.87
C SER A 104 -15.17 5.51 -2.61
N GLY A 105 -14.74 6.76 -2.83
CA GLY A 105 -15.59 7.85 -3.33
C GLY A 105 -16.53 8.46 -2.28
N ARG A 106 -16.53 7.95 -1.03
CA ARG A 106 -17.41 8.43 0.07
C ARG A 106 -16.65 9.06 1.23
N GLY A 107 -15.40 9.50 1.01
CA GLY A 107 -14.54 10.00 2.09
C GLY A 107 -13.98 8.88 2.97
N THR A 108 -13.80 7.69 2.41
CA THR A 108 -13.06 6.58 3.03
C THR A 108 -12.07 5.99 2.03
N PHE A 109 -11.13 5.21 2.53
CA PHE A 109 -10.12 4.52 1.73
C PHE A 109 -10.15 3.03 2.00
N TRP A 110 -9.89 2.23 0.98
CA TRP A 110 -9.63 0.81 1.12
C TRP A 110 -8.14 0.55 0.96
N LEU A 111 -7.55 -0.15 1.93
CA LEU A 111 -6.14 -0.52 1.96
C LEU A 111 -6.01 -2.05 1.88
N ALA A 112 -5.25 -2.53 0.90
CA ALA A 112 -4.90 -3.95 0.76
C ALA A 112 -3.62 -4.30 1.53
N LEU A 113 -3.65 -5.45 2.19
CA LEU A 113 -2.55 -6.02 2.95
C LEU A 113 -2.34 -7.47 2.47
N PRO A 114 -1.33 -7.77 1.62
CA PRO A 114 -1.19 -9.09 0.99
C PRO A 114 -0.88 -10.21 1.97
N THR A 115 -0.29 -9.89 3.12
CA THR A 115 -0.02 -10.88 4.17
C THR A 115 0.04 -10.18 5.51
N VAL A 116 -0.14 -10.96 6.57
CA VAL A 116 0.06 -10.49 7.94
C VAL A 116 1.55 -10.27 8.22
N ARG A 117 1.80 -9.38 9.17
CA ARG A 117 3.13 -9.04 9.63
C ARG A 117 3.85 -10.31 10.12
N ASN A 118 5.01 -10.56 9.55
CA ASN A 118 5.79 -11.75 9.83
C ASN A 118 6.86 -11.45 10.91
N PRO A 119 6.78 -12.07 12.11
CA PRO A 119 7.76 -11.85 13.17
C PRO A 119 9.21 -12.20 12.78
N GLN A 120 9.40 -13.16 11.85
CA GLN A 120 10.72 -13.53 11.37
C GLN A 120 11.33 -12.42 10.50
N ALA A 121 10.51 -11.75 9.68
CA ALA A 121 10.95 -10.60 8.89
C ALA A 121 11.29 -9.42 9.80
N ASP A 122 10.46 -9.15 10.82
CA ASP A 122 10.72 -8.12 11.83
C ASP A 122 12.02 -8.37 12.60
N PHE A 123 12.28 -9.63 12.99
CA PHE A 123 13.51 -10.01 13.66
C PHE A 123 14.74 -9.84 12.77
N MET A 124 14.62 -10.15 11.47
CA MET A 124 15.73 -10.07 10.51
C MET A 124 16.07 -8.63 10.12
N HIS A 125 15.07 -7.77 10.00
CA HIS A 125 15.20 -6.43 9.43
C HIS A 125 16.34 -5.57 10.04
N PRO A 126 16.57 -5.58 11.37
CA PRO A 126 17.63 -4.81 12.02
C PRO A 126 19.06 -5.32 11.76
N TRP A 127 19.25 -6.53 11.22
CA TRP A 127 20.56 -7.18 11.11
C TRP A 127 21.03 -7.27 9.64
N PRO A 128 21.92 -6.37 9.17
CA PRO A 128 22.37 -6.34 7.78
C PRO A 128 22.95 -7.67 7.28
N PHE A 129 23.72 -8.36 8.12
CA PHE A 129 24.32 -9.66 7.80
C PHE A 129 23.28 -10.75 7.48
N LEU A 130 22.16 -10.79 8.22
CA LEU A 130 21.08 -11.75 7.96
C LEU A 130 20.40 -11.46 6.62
N LYS A 131 20.24 -10.18 6.29
CA LYS A 131 19.65 -9.75 5.01
C LYS A 131 20.54 -10.14 3.82
N GLU A 132 21.86 -10.07 3.97
CA GLU A 132 22.82 -10.53 2.97
C GLU A 132 22.76 -12.05 2.74
N ILE A 133 22.64 -12.85 3.81
CA ILE A 133 22.43 -14.30 3.70
C ILE A 133 21.16 -14.58 2.91
N VAL A 134 20.05 -13.94 3.28
CA VAL A 134 18.74 -14.18 2.65
C VAL A 134 18.71 -13.73 1.19
N ALA A 135 19.41 -12.65 0.84
CA ALA A 135 19.58 -12.22 -0.54
C ALA A 135 20.22 -13.31 -1.42
N ARG A 136 21.13 -14.11 -0.86
CA ARG A 136 21.86 -15.18 -1.55
C ARG A 136 21.14 -16.53 -1.58
N LEU A 137 20.06 -16.69 -0.81
CA LEU A 137 19.27 -17.92 -0.81
C LEU A 137 18.48 -18.07 -2.12
N PRO A 138 18.27 -19.31 -2.61
CA PRO A 138 17.28 -19.57 -3.65
C PRO A 138 15.87 -19.24 -3.15
N ASP A 139 14.96 -18.88 -4.05
CA ASP A 139 13.59 -18.45 -3.71
C ASP A 139 12.83 -19.47 -2.84
N SER A 140 13.10 -20.76 -3.02
CA SER A 140 12.48 -21.83 -2.22
C SER A 140 12.86 -21.80 -0.73
N ALA A 141 14.01 -21.21 -0.38
CA ALA A 141 14.54 -21.15 0.97
C ALA A 141 14.35 -19.78 1.65
N ARG A 142 13.81 -18.79 0.94
CA ARG A 142 13.48 -17.47 1.52
C ARG A 142 12.22 -17.54 2.37
N PRO A 143 12.05 -16.66 3.39
CA PRO A 143 10.80 -16.56 4.13
C PRO A 143 9.64 -16.29 3.17
N LYS A 144 8.57 -17.10 3.29
CA LYS A 144 7.38 -16.96 2.46
C LYS A 144 6.31 -16.16 3.20
N PRO A 145 5.49 -15.39 2.48
CA PRO A 145 4.27 -14.80 3.03
C PRO A 145 3.37 -15.89 3.62
N ALA A 146 2.69 -15.59 4.73
CA ALA A 146 1.61 -16.44 5.21
C ALA A 146 0.39 -16.28 4.27
N PRO A 147 -0.32 -17.38 3.94
CA PRO A 147 -1.60 -17.26 3.25
C PRO A 147 -2.55 -16.46 4.15
N TYR A 148 -3.05 -15.33 3.62
CA TYR A 148 -3.97 -14.44 4.32
C TYR A 148 -4.62 -13.49 3.32
N GLY A 149 -5.93 -13.28 3.42
CA GLY A 149 -6.62 -12.19 2.72
C GLY A 149 -6.96 -11.07 3.70
N LEU A 150 -6.52 -9.84 3.43
CA LEU A 150 -6.80 -8.70 4.31
C LEU A 150 -7.00 -7.40 3.54
N ILE A 151 -8.13 -6.74 3.80
CA ILE A 151 -8.38 -5.35 3.43
C ILE A 151 -8.92 -4.56 4.63
N VAL A 152 -8.61 -3.27 4.67
CA VAL A 152 -8.98 -2.37 5.76
C VAL A 152 -9.67 -1.13 5.19
N GLU A 153 -10.79 -0.73 5.77
CA GLU A 153 -11.43 0.56 5.48
C GLU A 153 -10.95 1.62 6.48
N LEU A 154 -10.50 2.76 5.97
CA LEU A 154 -9.99 3.89 6.74
C LEU A 154 -10.85 5.14 6.47
N ASP A 155 -11.12 5.95 7.49
CA ASP A 155 -11.65 7.31 7.28
C ASP A 155 -10.55 8.29 6.85
N GLU A 156 -10.90 9.55 6.52
CA GLU A 156 -9.93 10.59 6.14
C GLU A 156 -9.02 11.08 7.29
N GLN A 157 -9.20 10.56 8.51
CA GLN A 157 -8.36 10.85 9.66
C GLN A 157 -7.38 9.72 9.95
N GLY A 158 -7.46 8.60 9.22
CA GLY A 158 -6.61 7.42 9.40
C GLY A 158 -7.15 6.44 10.44
N ASN A 159 -8.40 6.60 10.89
CA ASN A 159 -9.01 5.63 11.79
C ASN A 159 -9.51 4.42 11.02
N VAL A 160 -9.29 3.22 11.58
CA VAL A 160 -9.85 1.98 11.04
C VAL A 160 -11.35 1.92 11.33
N LEU A 161 -12.16 1.91 10.28
CA LEU A 161 -13.61 1.74 10.39
C LEU A 161 -13.98 0.26 10.48
N ARG A 162 -13.32 -0.58 9.69
CA ARG A 162 -13.48 -2.04 9.67
C ARG A 162 -12.36 -2.71 8.89
N SER A 163 -12.29 -4.03 9.02
CA SER A 163 -11.40 -4.89 8.24
C SER A 163 -12.15 -6.15 7.80
N LEU A 164 -11.82 -6.66 6.61
CA LEU A 164 -12.31 -7.93 6.09
C LEU A 164 -11.14 -8.89 5.98
N HIS A 165 -11.35 -10.10 6.48
CA HIS A 165 -10.30 -11.10 6.66
C HIS A 165 -10.70 -12.42 6.01
N ASP A 166 -9.72 -13.07 5.38
CA ASP A 166 -9.70 -14.51 5.07
C ASP A 166 -8.45 -15.09 5.77
N PRO A 167 -8.57 -15.50 7.05
CA PRO A 167 -7.40 -15.85 7.87
C PRO A 167 -6.65 -17.11 7.43
N GLU A 168 -7.36 -18.08 6.86
CA GLU A 168 -6.77 -19.31 6.34
C GLU A 168 -6.24 -19.10 4.92
N GLY A 169 -6.74 -18.09 4.21
CA GLY A 169 -6.35 -17.78 2.84
C GLY A 169 -6.88 -18.80 1.83
N ASP A 170 -7.98 -19.47 2.17
CA ASP A 170 -8.60 -20.51 1.34
C ASP A 170 -9.43 -19.90 0.19
N ASP A 171 -10.01 -18.72 0.42
CA ASP A 171 -10.92 -18.08 -0.54
C ASP A 171 -10.15 -17.12 -1.47
N PHE A 172 -9.42 -16.15 -0.88
CA PHE A 172 -8.76 -15.10 -1.64
C PHE A 172 -7.53 -14.51 -0.91
N PRO A 173 -6.41 -15.24 -0.85
CA PRO A 173 -5.19 -14.79 -0.19
C PRO A 173 -4.42 -13.77 -1.04
N PHE A 174 -3.49 -13.07 -0.40
CA PHE A 174 -2.51 -12.22 -1.08
C PHE A 174 -3.15 -11.06 -1.87
N ILE A 175 -4.09 -10.38 -1.21
CA ILE A 175 -4.80 -9.23 -1.78
C ILE A 175 -3.83 -8.06 -1.92
N THR A 176 -3.59 -7.63 -3.15
CA THR A 176 -2.69 -6.51 -3.47
C THR A 176 -3.45 -5.25 -3.87
N SER A 177 -4.71 -5.37 -4.28
CA SER A 177 -5.54 -4.23 -4.62
C SER A 177 -7.00 -4.45 -4.25
N VAL A 178 -7.69 -3.34 -4.01
CA VAL A 178 -9.12 -3.31 -3.71
C VAL A 178 -9.70 -2.05 -4.34
N GLN A 179 -10.81 -2.17 -5.05
CA GLN A 179 -11.53 -1.05 -5.62
C GLN A 179 -13.02 -1.18 -5.32
N GLU A 180 -13.63 -0.13 -4.77
CA GLU A 180 -15.08 -0.09 -4.59
C GLU A 180 -15.75 0.50 -5.83
N VAL A 181 -16.74 -0.21 -6.38
CA VAL A 181 -17.62 0.25 -7.47
C VAL A 181 -19.02 -0.29 -7.22
N ASN A 182 -20.04 0.57 -7.26
CA ASN A 182 -21.46 0.17 -7.14
C ASN A 182 -21.74 -0.74 -5.94
N ASN A 183 -21.19 -0.41 -4.76
CA ASN A 183 -21.29 -1.19 -3.52
C ASN A 183 -20.68 -2.60 -3.58
N GLN A 184 -19.78 -2.85 -4.51
CA GLN A 184 -18.97 -4.08 -4.57
C GLN A 184 -17.50 -3.74 -4.44
N LEU A 185 -16.77 -4.59 -3.73
CA LEU A 185 -15.31 -4.54 -3.63
C LEU A 185 -14.73 -5.55 -4.61
N TYR A 186 -13.95 -5.06 -5.56
CA TYR A 186 -13.17 -5.86 -6.50
C TYR A 186 -11.77 -6.03 -5.93
N LEU A 187 -11.37 -7.27 -5.73
CA LEU A 187 -10.12 -7.66 -5.07
C LEU A 187 -9.15 -8.22 -6.10
N GLY A 188 -7.95 -7.66 -6.16
CA GLY A 188 -6.84 -8.15 -7.00
C GLY A 188 -5.82 -8.92 -6.17
N THR A 189 -5.19 -9.90 -6.79
CA THR A 189 -4.12 -10.74 -6.21
C THR A 189 -3.06 -11.03 -7.25
N LEU A 190 -1.81 -11.21 -6.82
CA LEU A 190 -0.70 -11.62 -7.69
C LEU A 190 -0.53 -13.14 -7.77
N THR A 191 -1.18 -13.89 -6.89
CA THR A 191 -1.03 -15.35 -6.81
C THR A 191 -2.27 -16.12 -7.24
N GLY A 192 -3.44 -15.47 -7.26
CA GLY A 192 -4.70 -16.07 -7.70
C GLY A 192 -4.90 -16.05 -9.21
N LYS A 193 -5.94 -16.76 -9.67
CA LYS A 193 -6.31 -16.91 -11.09
C LYS A 193 -7.53 -16.06 -11.50
N GLY A 194 -8.03 -15.20 -10.62
CA GLY A 194 -9.26 -14.44 -10.84
C GLY A 194 -9.35 -13.19 -9.97
N ILE A 195 -10.47 -12.48 -10.12
CA ILE A 195 -10.81 -11.27 -9.36
C ILE A 195 -11.82 -11.66 -8.29
N GLY A 196 -11.54 -11.31 -7.04
CA GLY A 196 -12.47 -11.50 -5.94
C GLY A 196 -13.55 -10.43 -5.97
N VAL A 197 -14.79 -10.78 -5.66
CA VAL A 197 -15.90 -9.83 -5.60
C VAL A 197 -16.67 -10.05 -4.32
N VAL A 198 -16.71 -9.04 -3.46
CA VAL A 198 -17.46 -9.09 -2.19
C VAL A 198 -18.33 -7.86 -2.03
N SER A 199 -19.44 -7.98 -1.29
CA SER A 199 -20.31 -6.84 -1.00
C SER A 199 -19.60 -5.83 -0.11
N ALA A 200 -19.59 -4.55 -0.51
CA ALA A 200 -19.11 -3.46 0.34
C ALA A 200 -20.09 -3.18 1.50
N GLN A 201 -21.36 -3.57 1.36
CA GLN A 201 -22.33 -3.52 2.44
C GLN A 201 -22.16 -4.74 3.34
N LEU A 202 -21.97 -4.51 4.63
CA LEU A 202 -22.09 -5.58 5.62
C LEU A 202 -23.56 -5.95 5.74
N ARG A 203 -23.87 -7.24 5.65
CA ARG A 203 -25.12 -7.74 6.22
C ARG A 203 -25.03 -7.52 7.73
N PRO A 204 -26.08 -7.00 8.40
CA PRO A 204 -26.11 -7.04 9.86
C PRO A 204 -25.85 -8.49 10.29
N LYS A 205 -24.98 -8.68 11.30
CA LYS A 205 -24.89 -9.98 11.96
C LYS A 205 -26.30 -10.36 12.44
N PRO A 206 -26.78 -11.58 12.19
CA PRO A 206 -28.02 -12.06 12.79
C PRO A 206 -27.93 -12.04 14.32
#